data_AF-A0A1H6CIH4-F1
#
_entry.id   AF-A0A1H6CIH4-F1
#
_cell.length_a   1.000
_cell.length_b   1.000
_cell.length_c   1.000
_cell.angle_alpha   90.00
_cell.angle_beta   90.00
_cell.angle_gamma   90.00
#
_symmetry.space_group_name_H-M   'P 1'
#
loop_
_entity.id
_entity.type
_entity.pdbx_description
1 polymer ?
#
loop_
_entity_poly.entity_id
_entity_poly.type
_entity_poly.pdbx_seq_one_letter_code
_entity_poly.pdbx_strand_id
1 'polypeptide(L)'
;MNFDFALILVVATAVTGLLYLLDVLVFVPKRRAKLADAELKAGGELPESASKLVMQPSGWADLSRSMFPVLLIVLVLRSFLFEPFKIPSGSMLPTLQIGDYILVNKFHYGLRLPVLNTKFLPVNEPERGDVVVFKYPKNPSVNYIKRVVGLPGDVVTYRNKVVYVNGEAQPQALVAQLPPGRPEKLLVNETLGDVEHEIYRDVERPTLNAEWTVPEGEYFVMGDNRDNSNDSRYWGFVPEQLLVGRAVAVWMHWQELLSIPDFSVVRSIK
;
A
#
# COMPACT_ATOMS: atom_id res chain seq x y z
N MET A 1 -16.50 -12.04 0.80
CA MET A 1 -15.52 -12.64 -0.13
C MET A 1 -14.42 -11.63 -0.36
N ASN A 2 -13.25 -11.81 0.25
CA ASN A 2 -12.10 -10.96 -0.03
C ASN A 2 -11.52 -11.42 -1.36
N PHE A 3 -11.88 -10.75 -2.45
CA PHE A 3 -11.21 -10.96 -3.73
C PHE A 3 -9.78 -10.45 -3.59
N ASP A 4 -8.80 -11.35 -3.67
CA ASP A 4 -7.40 -10.94 -3.74
C ASP A 4 -7.16 -10.30 -5.11
N PHE A 5 -7.30 -8.98 -5.16
CA PHE A 5 -7.09 -8.21 -6.37
C PHE A 5 -5.66 -8.38 -6.92
N ALA A 6 -4.67 -8.73 -6.08
CA ALA A 6 -3.33 -9.04 -6.57
C ALA A 6 -3.32 -10.38 -7.33
N LEU A 7 -3.97 -11.42 -6.78
CA LEU A 7 -4.10 -12.71 -7.46
C LEU A 7 -4.85 -12.58 -8.79
N ILE A 8 -5.95 -11.84 -8.83
CA ILE A 8 -6.73 -11.59 -10.05
C ILE A 8 -5.85 -10.91 -11.11
N LEU A 9 -5.09 -9.89 -10.72
CA LEU A 9 -4.21 -9.15 -11.64
C LEU A 9 -3.08 -10.06 -12.18
N VAL A 10 -2.49 -10.90 -11.33
CA VAL A 10 -1.47 -11.89 -11.75
C VAL A 10 -2.06 -12.89 -12.74
N VAL A 11 -3.22 -13.48 -12.42
CA VAL A 11 -3.88 -14.47 -13.29
C VAL A 11 -4.30 -13.82 -14.61
N ALA A 12 -4.89 -12.64 -14.60
CA ALA A 12 -5.29 -11.91 -15.80
C ALA A 12 -4.07 -11.58 -16.69
N THR A 13 -2.97 -11.12 -16.10
CA THR A 13 -1.72 -10.83 -16.81
C THR A 13 -1.12 -12.11 -17.41
N ALA A 14 -1.12 -13.21 -16.65
CA ALA A 14 -0.60 -14.50 -17.11
C ALA A 14 -1.43 -15.07 -18.27
N VAL A 15 -2.77 -15.06 -18.16
CA VAL A 15 -3.67 -15.56 -19.21
C VAL A 15 -3.54 -14.73 -20.49
N THR A 16 -3.58 -13.39 -20.38
CA THR A 16 -3.41 -12.52 -21.55
C THR A 16 -2.03 -12.65 -22.18
N GLY A 17 -0.98 -12.83 -21.38
CA GLY A 17 0.38 -13.09 -21.85
C GLY A 17 0.50 -14.43 -22.59
N LEU A 18 -0.10 -15.50 -22.06
CA LEU A 18 -0.12 -16.82 -22.71
C LEU A 18 -0.90 -16.80 -24.03
N LEU A 19 -2.07 -16.15 -24.06
CA LEU A 19 -2.86 -15.99 -25.29
C LEU A 19 -2.13 -15.14 -26.33
N TYR A 20 -1.46 -14.06 -25.90
CA TYR A 20 -0.63 -13.25 -26.78
C TYR A 20 0.54 -14.06 -27.34
N LEU A 21 1.25 -14.82 -26.51
CA LEU A 21 2.34 -15.70 -26.93
C LEU A 21 1.87 -16.77 -27.91
N LEU A 22 0.71 -17.39 -27.65
CA LEU A 22 0.07 -18.36 -28.53
C LEU A 22 -0.26 -17.75 -29.90
N ASP A 23 -0.82 -16.54 -29.93
CA ASP A 23 -1.08 -15.83 -31.19
C ASP A 23 0.20 -15.57 -31.98
N VAL A 24 1.24 -15.06 -31.32
CA VAL A 24 2.53 -14.73 -31.95
C VAL A 24 3.23 -15.98 -32.48
N LEU A 25 3.25 -17.08 -31.73
CA LEU A 25 3.98 -18.29 -32.10
C LEU A 25 3.23 -19.17 -33.10
N VAL A 26 1.90 -19.26 -33.00
CA VAL A 26 1.11 -20.23 -33.78
C VAL A 26 0.29 -19.57 -34.88
N PHE A 27 -0.36 -18.45 -34.60
CA PHE A 27 -1.36 -17.89 -35.51
C PHE A 27 -0.81 -16.80 -36.43
N VAL A 28 0.16 -15.99 -35.98
CA VAL A 28 0.87 -15.04 -36.85
C VAL A 28 1.55 -15.73 -38.03
N PRO A 29 2.31 -16.83 -37.85
CA PRO A 29 2.91 -17.54 -38.99
C PRO A 29 1.86 -18.12 -39.94
N LYS A 30 0.76 -18.66 -39.41
CA LYS A 30 -0.35 -19.18 -40.21
C LYS A 30 -1.05 -18.08 -41.03
N ARG A 31 -1.25 -16.89 -40.46
CA ARG A 31 -1.81 -15.73 -41.18
C ARG A 31 -0.87 -15.24 -42.27
N ARG A 32 0.45 -15.18 -41.99
CA ARG A 32 1.48 -14.85 -43.00
C ARG A 32 1.52 -15.86 -44.15
N ALA A 33 1.45 -17.16 -43.84
CA ALA A 33 1.40 -18.21 -44.87
C ALA A 33 0.14 -18.12 -45.73
N LYS A 34 -1.03 -17.85 -45.12
CA LYS A 34 -2.28 -17.60 -45.87
C LYS A 34 -2.20 -16.36 -46.75
N LEU A 35 -1.56 -15.29 -46.27
CA LEU A 35 -1.33 -14.08 -47.07
C LEU A 35 -0.45 -14.38 -48.27
N ALA A 36 0.68 -15.07 -48.07
CA ALA A 36 1.59 -15.45 -49.14
C ALA A 36 0.93 -16.37 -50.19
N ASP A 37 0.11 -17.34 -49.76
CA ASP A 37 -0.67 -18.19 -50.68
C ASP A 37 -1.72 -17.39 -51.47
N ALA A 38 -2.35 -16.40 -50.84
CA ALA A 38 -3.33 -15.53 -51.48
C ALA A 38 -2.67 -14.58 -52.51
N GLU A 39 -1.52 -14.01 -52.20
CA GLU A 39 -0.71 -13.19 -53.13
C GLU A 39 -0.22 -14.03 -54.32
N LEU A 40 0.23 -15.26 -54.07
CA LEU A 40 0.67 -16.18 -55.13
C LEU A 40 -0.47 -16.55 -56.08
N LYS A 41 -1.69 -16.77 -55.57
CA LYS A 41 -2.89 -17.02 -56.38
C LYS A 41 -3.38 -15.79 -57.13
N ALA A 42 -3.21 -14.59 -56.56
CA ALA A 42 -3.57 -13.33 -57.19
C ALA A 42 -2.55 -12.89 -58.26
N GLY A 43 -1.37 -13.53 -58.33
CA GLY A 43 -0.32 -13.20 -59.29
C GLY A 43 0.42 -11.90 -58.97
N GLY A 44 0.40 -11.45 -57.71
CA GLY A 44 1.02 -10.18 -57.28
C GLY A 44 0.59 -9.76 -55.88
N GLU A 45 1.03 -8.57 -55.46
CA GLU A 45 0.66 -7.99 -54.17
C GLU A 45 -0.86 -7.72 -54.09
N LEU A 46 -1.47 -8.15 -52.98
CA LEU A 46 -2.88 -7.88 -52.73
C LEU A 46 -3.09 -6.41 -52.38
N PRO A 47 -4.26 -5.83 -52.71
CA PRO A 47 -4.65 -4.52 -52.22
C PRO A 47 -4.55 -4.45 -50.69
N GLU A 48 -4.08 -3.32 -50.16
CA GLU A 48 -3.80 -3.15 -48.72
C GLU A 48 -4.99 -3.52 -47.82
N SER A 49 -6.23 -3.27 -48.28
CA SER A 49 -7.46 -3.64 -47.59
C SER A 49 -7.64 -5.16 -47.48
N ALA A 50 -7.33 -5.91 -48.53
CA ALA A 50 -7.40 -7.37 -48.54
C ALA A 50 -6.31 -8.00 -47.66
N SER A 51 -5.09 -7.47 -47.72
CA SER A 51 -3.97 -7.93 -46.88
C SER A 51 -4.25 -7.72 -45.39
N LYS A 52 -4.85 -6.59 -45.02
CA LYS A 52 -5.28 -6.30 -43.64
C LYS A 52 -6.36 -7.27 -43.14
N LEU A 53 -7.32 -7.64 -43.99
CA LEU A 53 -8.38 -8.61 -43.62
C LEU A 53 -7.80 -10.01 -43.37
N VAL A 54 -6.85 -10.46 -44.19
CA VAL A 54 -6.20 -11.78 -44.02
C VAL A 54 -5.31 -11.80 -42.76
N MET A 55 -4.66 -10.68 -42.45
CA MET A 55 -3.79 -10.53 -41.29
C MET A 55 -4.54 -10.18 -39.99
N GLN A 56 -5.85 -9.94 -40.05
CA GLN A 56 -6.63 -9.56 -38.89
C GLN A 56 -6.56 -10.65 -37.81
N PRO A 57 -6.12 -10.32 -36.58
CA PRO A 57 -6.15 -11.27 -35.47
C PRO A 57 -7.60 -11.59 -35.08
N SER A 58 -7.80 -12.75 -34.47
CA SER A 58 -9.08 -13.07 -33.83
C SER A 58 -9.34 -12.10 -32.67
N GLY A 59 -10.61 -11.85 -32.33
CA GLY A 59 -10.97 -10.87 -31.29
C GLY A 59 -10.29 -11.13 -29.92
N TRP A 60 -10.11 -12.40 -29.54
CA TRP A 60 -9.39 -12.76 -28.31
C TRP A 60 -7.88 -12.46 -28.38
N ALA A 61 -7.26 -12.58 -29.56
CA ALA A 61 -5.84 -12.31 -29.76
C ALA A 61 -5.56 -10.80 -29.74
N ASP A 62 -6.46 -10.02 -30.36
CA ASP A 62 -6.39 -8.57 -30.35
C ASP A 62 -6.59 -8.00 -28.93
N LEU A 63 -7.57 -8.53 -28.20
CA LEU A 63 -7.79 -8.20 -26.80
C LEU A 63 -6.57 -8.54 -25.94
N SER A 64 -5.99 -9.73 -26.11
CA SER A 64 -4.81 -10.16 -25.34
C SER A 64 -3.60 -9.28 -25.63
N ARG A 65 -3.38 -8.94 -26.91
CA ARG A 65 -2.27 -8.09 -27.35
C ARG A 65 -2.36 -6.66 -26.82
N SER A 66 -3.56 -6.09 -26.74
CA SER A 66 -3.77 -4.73 -26.22
C SER A 66 -3.77 -4.69 -24.69
N MET A 67 -4.37 -5.68 -24.02
CA MET A 67 -4.46 -5.71 -22.56
C MET A 67 -3.18 -6.16 -21.88
N PHE A 68 -2.41 -7.10 -22.45
CA PHE A 68 -1.23 -7.66 -21.79
C PHE A 68 -0.19 -6.60 -21.37
N PRO A 69 0.24 -5.65 -22.23
CA PRO A 69 1.20 -4.62 -21.82
C PRO A 69 0.66 -3.72 -20.70
N VAL A 70 -0.62 -3.36 -20.77
CA VAL A 70 -1.29 -2.54 -19.75
C VAL A 70 -1.35 -3.27 -18.42
N LEU A 71 -1.84 -4.52 -18.42
CA LEU A 71 -1.91 -5.35 -17.23
C LEU A 71 -0.52 -5.63 -16.64
N LEU A 72 0.48 -5.86 -17.48
CA LEU A 72 1.86 -6.06 -17.06
C LEU A 72 2.43 -4.80 -16.38
N ILE A 73 2.23 -3.62 -16.96
CA ILE A 73 2.66 -2.35 -16.36
C ILE A 73 1.96 -2.15 -15.01
N VAL A 74 0.63 -2.31 -14.95
CA VAL A 74 -0.13 -2.19 -13.71
C VAL A 74 0.33 -3.22 -12.67
N LEU A 75 0.60 -4.45 -13.09
CA LEU A 75 1.14 -5.51 -12.22
C LEU A 75 2.51 -5.11 -11.66
N VAL A 76 3.44 -4.65 -12.49
CA VAL A 76 4.78 -4.24 -12.05
C VAL A 76 4.70 -3.04 -11.10
N LEU A 77 3.98 -2.00 -11.49
CA LEU A 77 3.82 -0.79 -10.67
C LEU A 77 3.22 -1.12 -9.31
N ARG A 78 2.15 -1.92 -9.28
CA ARG A 78 1.47 -2.27 -8.03
C ARG A 78 2.24 -3.28 -7.19
N SER A 79 2.94 -4.21 -7.82
CA SER A 79 3.70 -5.23 -7.08
C SER A 79 4.91 -4.64 -6.38
N PHE A 80 5.55 -3.63 -6.99
CA PHE A 80 6.89 -3.20 -6.58
C PHE A 80 7.02 -1.72 -6.22
N LEU A 81 6.20 -0.82 -6.77
CA LEU A 81 6.37 0.62 -6.58
C LEU A 81 5.36 1.16 -5.58
N PHE A 82 4.10 1.31 -6.01
CA PHE A 82 3.08 2.02 -5.24
C PHE A 82 1.74 1.29 -5.24
N GLU A 83 1.14 1.18 -4.06
CA GLU A 83 -0.20 0.63 -3.90
C GLU A 83 -1.12 1.65 -3.19
N PRO A 84 -2.29 1.96 -3.76
CA PRO A 84 -3.24 2.87 -3.12
C PRO A 84 -4.07 2.14 -2.06
N PHE A 85 -4.30 2.80 -0.92
CA PHE A 85 -5.21 2.31 0.13
C PHE A 85 -6.20 3.39 0.54
N LYS A 86 -7.43 2.99 0.88
CA LYS A 86 -8.41 3.85 1.53
C LYS A 86 -8.30 3.71 3.04
N ILE A 87 -8.38 4.81 3.79
CA ILE A 87 -8.39 4.84 5.25
C ILE A 87 -9.83 4.70 5.77
N PRO A 88 -10.18 3.58 6.44
CA PRO A 88 -11.55 3.34 6.90
C PRO A 88 -11.78 3.72 8.37
N SER A 89 -10.72 4.04 9.13
CA SER A 89 -10.80 4.26 10.58
C SER A 89 -9.97 5.45 11.04
N GLY A 90 -10.35 6.05 12.17
CA GLY A 90 -9.71 7.24 12.74
C GLY A 90 -8.52 6.98 13.68
N SER A 91 -7.92 5.79 13.65
CA SER A 91 -6.81 5.43 14.57
C SER A 91 -5.52 6.20 14.32
N MET A 92 -5.38 6.79 13.13
CA MET A 92 -4.23 7.61 12.72
C MET A 92 -4.57 9.10 12.66
N LEU A 93 -5.69 9.53 13.25
CA LEU A 93 -5.99 10.95 13.40
C LEU A 93 -4.98 11.62 14.34
N PRO A 94 -4.55 12.88 14.09
CA PRO A 94 -5.00 13.75 12.99
C PRO A 94 -4.30 13.51 11.64
N THR A 95 -3.17 12.81 11.62
CA THR A 95 -2.32 12.57 10.43
C THR A 95 -3.11 12.06 9.22
N LEU A 96 -3.93 11.02 9.43
CA LEU A 96 -4.79 10.43 8.41
C LEU A 96 -6.24 10.49 8.83
N GLN A 97 -7.07 11.02 7.94
CA GLN A 97 -8.50 11.17 8.13
C GLN A 97 -9.26 9.99 7.53
N ILE A 98 -10.45 9.74 8.06
CA ILE A 98 -11.37 8.73 7.50
C ILE A 98 -11.79 9.21 6.12
N GLY A 99 -11.60 8.36 5.11
CA GLY A 99 -11.87 8.72 3.71
C GLY A 99 -10.62 9.15 2.93
N ASP A 100 -9.46 9.31 3.58
CA ASP A 100 -8.20 9.56 2.87
C ASP A 100 -7.81 8.36 1.99
N TYR A 101 -7.30 8.66 0.81
CA TYR A 101 -6.63 7.72 -0.07
C TYR A 101 -5.12 7.99 -0.01
N ILE A 102 -4.39 7.00 0.47
CA ILE A 102 -2.94 7.07 0.64
C ILE A 102 -2.21 6.33 -0.46
N LEU A 103 -0.98 6.74 -0.70
CA LEU A 103 -0.02 6.05 -1.55
C LEU A 103 1.02 5.36 -0.64
N VAL A 104 1.21 4.05 -0.84
CA VAL A 104 2.15 3.25 -0.06
C VAL A 104 3.31 2.83 -0.96
N ASN A 105 4.53 3.22 -0.59
CA ASN A 105 5.76 2.81 -1.22
C ASN A 105 6.18 1.43 -0.70
N LYS A 106 6.07 0.41 -1.57
CA LYS A 106 6.44 -0.98 -1.23
C LYS A 106 7.93 -1.24 -1.43
N PHE A 107 8.56 -0.49 -2.33
CA PHE A 107 10.00 -0.58 -2.61
C PHE A 107 10.86 -0.21 -1.40
N HIS A 108 10.40 0.74 -0.58
CA HIS A 108 11.18 1.27 0.54
C HIS A 108 11.68 0.17 1.50
N TYR A 109 10.87 -0.85 1.78
CA TYR A 109 11.24 -1.98 2.64
C TYR A 109 11.67 -3.23 1.88
N GLY A 110 12.10 -3.07 0.63
CA GLY A 110 12.54 -4.14 -0.23
C GLY A 110 11.45 -4.74 -1.12
N LEU A 111 11.91 -5.36 -2.22
CA LEU A 111 11.03 -6.00 -3.19
C LEU A 111 10.53 -7.35 -2.65
N ARG A 112 9.22 -7.54 -2.74
CA ARG A 112 8.53 -8.77 -2.35
C ARG A 112 7.80 -9.37 -3.54
N LEU A 113 7.72 -10.70 -3.62
CA LEU A 113 6.95 -11.35 -4.68
C LEU A 113 5.44 -11.04 -4.53
N PRO A 114 4.73 -10.79 -5.64
CA PRO A 114 3.28 -10.62 -5.59
C PRO A 114 2.64 -11.90 -5.05
N VAL A 115 1.54 -11.75 -4.29
CA VAL A 115 0.79 -12.83 -3.62
C VAL A 115 1.56 -13.48 -2.46
N LEU A 116 2.75 -14.03 -2.72
CA LEU A 116 3.56 -14.76 -1.72
C LEU A 116 4.16 -13.84 -0.64
N ASN A 117 4.34 -12.55 -0.95
CA ASN A 117 4.92 -11.54 -0.06
C ASN A 117 6.32 -11.89 0.49
N THR A 118 7.05 -12.80 -0.18
CA THR A 118 8.41 -13.18 0.19
C THR A 118 9.40 -12.13 -0.29
N LYS A 119 10.21 -11.60 0.63
CA LYS A 119 11.24 -10.58 0.37
C LYS A 119 12.42 -11.24 -0.35
N PHE A 120 12.79 -10.71 -1.52
CA PHE A 120 13.93 -11.23 -2.31
C PHE A 120 15.04 -10.20 -2.50
N LEU A 121 14.76 -8.92 -2.29
CA LEU A 121 15.76 -7.86 -2.32
C LEU A 121 15.53 -6.90 -1.15
N PRO A 122 16.40 -6.89 -0.11
CA PRO A 122 16.37 -5.85 0.91
C PRO A 122 16.84 -4.51 0.33
N VAL A 123 16.15 -3.43 0.72
CA VAL A 123 16.49 -2.06 0.30
C VAL A 123 16.77 -1.23 1.55
N ASN A 124 15.73 -0.90 2.32
CA ASN A 124 15.86 -0.26 3.64
C ASN A 124 15.09 -1.04 4.71
N GLU A 125 15.32 -0.66 5.96
CA GLU A 125 14.55 -1.08 7.12
C GLU A 125 13.61 0.06 7.57
N PRO A 126 12.48 -0.24 8.22
CA PRO A 126 11.63 0.78 8.84
C PRO A 126 12.39 1.61 9.86
N GLU A 127 12.23 2.92 9.75
CA GLU A 127 12.82 3.87 10.67
C GLU A 127 11.79 4.28 11.74
N ARG A 128 12.28 4.74 12.89
CA ARG A 128 11.41 5.27 13.94
C ARG A 128 10.67 6.48 13.40
N GLY A 129 9.36 6.53 13.64
CA GLY A 129 8.49 7.57 13.10
C GLY A 129 7.84 7.20 11.77
N ASP A 130 8.27 6.15 11.07
CA ASP A 130 7.64 5.77 9.80
C ASP A 130 6.17 5.37 9.97
N VAL A 131 5.32 5.85 9.07
CA VAL A 131 3.93 5.36 8.96
C VAL A 131 3.91 4.16 8.02
N VAL A 132 3.55 2.99 8.54
CA VAL A 132 3.65 1.72 7.83
C VAL A 132 2.30 1.04 7.67
N VAL A 133 2.09 0.44 6.50
CA VAL A 133 1.02 -0.52 6.25
C VAL A 133 1.56 -1.93 6.46
N PHE A 134 0.82 -2.75 7.17
CA PHE A 134 1.19 -4.13 7.48
C PHE A 134 -0.05 -5.01 7.60
N LYS A 135 0.14 -6.32 7.41
CA LYS A 135 -0.89 -7.32 7.67
C LYS A 135 -1.05 -7.50 9.18
N TYR A 136 -2.28 -7.41 9.70
CA TYR A 136 -2.53 -7.50 11.13
C TYR A 136 -2.09 -8.88 11.69
N PRO A 137 -1.20 -8.95 12.70
CA PRO A 137 -0.62 -10.22 13.13
C PRO A 137 -1.62 -11.29 13.59
N LYS A 138 -2.74 -10.90 14.20
CA LYS A 138 -3.79 -11.85 14.63
C LYS A 138 -4.74 -12.27 13.50
N ASN A 139 -4.81 -11.49 12.42
CA ASN A 139 -5.58 -11.83 11.23
C ASN A 139 -4.94 -11.20 9.98
N PRO A 140 -4.00 -11.89 9.32
CA PRO A 140 -3.25 -11.37 8.18
C PRO A 140 -4.09 -11.05 6.92
N SER A 141 -5.38 -11.36 6.92
CA SER A 141 -6.31 -10.99 5.85
C SER A 141 -6.72 -9.51 5.89
N VAL A 142 -6.35 -8.79 6.95
CA VAL A 142 -6.69 -7.37 7.15
C VAL A 142 -5.40 -6.55 7.21
N ASN A 143 -5.36 -5.45 6.47
CA ASN A 143 -4.25 -4.50 6.53
C ASN A 143 -4.52 -3.42 7.58
N TYR A 144 -3.51 -3.11 8.39
CA TYR A 144 -3.49 -2.03 9.36
C TYR A 144 -2.46 -0.98 8.94
N ILE A 145 -2.65 0.24 9.40
CA ILE A 145 -1.69 1.34 9.26
C ILE A 145 -1.45 1.95 10.63
N LYS A 146 -0.17 2.07 11.00
CA LYS A 146 0.30 2.62 12.29
C LYS A 146 1.67 3.27 12.11
N ARG A 147 2.09 4.07 13.08
CA ARG A 147 3.42 4.65 13.16
C ARG A 147 4.37 3.72 13.91
N VAL A 148 5.58 3.52 13.39
CA VAL A 148 6.65 2.79 14.07
C VAL A 148 7.18 3.64 15.22
N VAL A 149 7.04 3.11 16.43
CA VAL A 149 7.50 3.78 17.66
C VAL A 149 8.71 3.08 18.24
N GLY A 150 8.82 1.74 18.12
CA GLY A 150 9.95 0.94 18.58
C GLY A 150 10.52 0.07 17.46
N LEU A 151 11.85 0.03 17.39
CA LEU A 151 12.66 -0.77 16.48
C LEU A 151 13.19 -2.03 17.19
N PRO A 152 13.68 -3.04 16.46
CA PRO A 152 14.34 -4.21 17.04
C PRO A 152 15.36 -3.84 18.13
N GLY A 153 15.25 -4.49 19.30
CA GLY A 153 16.13 -4.26 20.45
C GLY A 153 15.74 -3.10 21.37
N ASP A 154 14.80 -2.23 20.98
CA ASP A 154 14.35 -1.14 21.83
C ASP A 154 13.57 -1.63 23.07
N VAL A 155 13.68 -0.87 24.15
CA VAL A 155 12.75 -0.91 25.28
C VAL A 155 11.78 0.26 25.16
N VAL A 156 10.53 -0.02 24.85
CA VAL A 156 9.46 0.97 24.77
C VAL A 156 8.66 0.95 26.05
N THR A 157 8.62 2.07 26.77
CA THR A 157 7.79 2.24 27.97
C THR A 157 6.71 3.27 27.69
N TYR A 158 5.45 2.96 27.97
CA TYR A 158 4.36 3.93 27.91
C TYR A 158 3.89 4.22 29.32
N ARG A 159 4.04 5.47 29.78
CA ARG A 159 3.66 5.88 31.13
C ARG A 159 3.10 7.29 31.11
N ASN A 160 1.99 7.50 31.80
CA ASN A 160 1.33 8.82 31.89
C ASN A 160 1.09 9.46 30.51
N LYS A 161 0.73 8.62 29.53
CA LYS A 161 0.52 9.02 28.12
C LYS A 161 1.72 9.61 27.38
N VAL A 162 2.93 9.37 27.90
CA VAL A 162 4.19 9.70 27.26
C VAL A 162 4.89 8.39 26.89
N VAL A 163 5.44 8.35 25.67
CA VAL A 163 6.30 7.26 25.21
C VAL A 163 7.72 7.53 25.67
N TYR A 164 8.39 6.50 26.14
CA TYR A 164 9.82 6.48 26.41
C TYR A 164 10.43 5.40 25.55
N VAL A 165 11.57 5.68 24.94
CA VAL A 165 12.35 4.72 24.16
C VAL A 165 13.71 4.62 24.81
N ASN A 166 14.10 3.42 25.22
CA ASN A 166 15.37 3.15 25.91
C ASN A 166 15.57 4.05 27.15
N GLY A 167 14.46 4.37 27.85
CA GLY A 167 14.43 5.27 29.01
C GLY A 167 14.34 6.75 28.68
N GLU A 168 14.49 7.16 27.42
CA GLU A 168 14.43 8.56 26.99
C GLU A 168 12.99 8.96 26.64
N ALA A 169 12.47 9.99 27.34
CA ALA A 169 11.14 10.52 27.11
C ALA A 169 11.05 11.15 25.72
N GLN A 170 10.07 10.72 24.92
CA GLN A 170 9.79 11.31 23.63
C GLN A 170 9.07 12.66 23.85
N PRO A 171 9.68 13.80 23.46
CA PRO A 171 9.15 15.12 23.77
C PRO A 171 7.75 15.34 23.21
N GLN A 172 6.93 16.03 23.99
CA GLN A 172 5.55 16.38 23.64
C GLN A 172 5.30 17.86 23.91
N ALA A 173 4.81 18.59 22.91
CA ALA A 173 4.39 19.99 23.03
C ALA A 173 2.88 20.11 22.80
N LEU A 174 2.16 20.73 23.73
CA LEU A 174 0.72 20.97 23.56
C LEU A 174 0.49 21.99 22.44
N VAL A 175 -0.31 21.61 21.44
CA VAL A 175 -0.68 22.48 20.31
C VAL A 175 -2.05 23.10 20.55
N ALA A 176 -3.05 22.28 20.92
CA ALA A 176 -4.42 22.77 21.14
C ALA A 176 -5.22 21.90 22.11
N GLN A 177 -6.26 22.51 22.68
CA GLN A 177 -7.27 21.90 23.55
C GLN A 177 -8.61 21.86 22.80
N LEU A 178 -9.23 20.68 22.69
CA LEU A 178 -10.37 20.44 21.79
C LEU A 178 -11.55 19.81 22.55
N PRO A 179 -12.74 20.45 22.58
CA PRO A 179 -13.00 21.84 22.21
C PRO A 179 -12.39 22.85 23.22
N PRO A 180 -12.23 24.13 22.85
CA PRO A 180 -11.78 25.17 23.77
C PRO A 180 -12.73 25.32 24.97
N GLY A 181 -12.18 25.39 26.19
CA GLY A 181 -12.93 25.64 27.44
C GLY A 181 -13.37 24.37 28.20
N ARG A 182 -13.68 23.28 27.50
CA ARG A 182 -13.93 21.96 28.10
C ARG A 182 -13.25 20.89 27.25
N PRO A 183 -11.91 20.78 27.34
CA PRO A 183 -11.17 19.88 26.47
C PRO A 183 -11.52 18.42 26.75
N GLU A 184 -11.96 17.73 25.71
CA GLU A 184 -12.08 16.27 25.70
C GLU A 184 -10.81 15.64 25.14
N LYS A 185 -10.15 16.34 24.22
CA LYS A 185 -8.93 15.92 23.55
C LYS A 185 -7.87 17.01 23.55
N LEU A 186 -6.62 16.59 23.55
CA LEU A 186 -5.45 17.42 23.39
C LEU A 186 -4.81 17.07 22.06
N LEU A 187 -4.57 18.10 21.24
CA LEU A 187 -3.69 18.01 20.09
C LEU A 187 -2.27 18.32 20.57
N VAL A 188 -1.36 17.37 20.36
CA VAL A 188 0.02 17.43 20.84
C VAL A 188 0.96 17.14 19.69
N ASN A 189 2.03 17.91 19.56
CA ASN A 189 3.15 17.58 18.67
C ASN A 189 4.11 16.68 19.44
N GLU A 190 4.36 15.47 18.95
CA GLU A 190 5.31 14.53 19.52
C GLU A 190 6.53 14.36 18.60
N THR A 191 7.71 14.32 19.21
CA THR A 191 8.98 14.11 18.53
C THR A 191 9.48 12.70 18.79
N LEU A 192 9.60 11.88 17.74
CA LEU A 192 10.15 10.53 17.78
C LEU A 192 11.49 10.51 17.03
N GLY A 193 12.60 10.59 17.76
CA GLY A 193 13.91 10.84 17.15
C GLY A 193 13.90 12.16 16.38
N ASP A 194 14.08 12.12 15.06
CA ASP A 194 14.09 13.30 14.19
C ASP A 194 12.71 13.60 13.56
N VAL A 195 11.68 12.80 13.85
CA VAL A 195 10.35 12.93 13.23
C VAL A 195 9.38 13.61 14.19
N GLU A 196 8.92 14.80 13.83
CA GLU A 196 7.80 15.48 14.49
C GLU A 196 6.46 15.13 13.82
N HIS A 197 5.46 14.80 14.64
CA HIS A 197 4.11 14.50 14.18
C HIS A 197 3.06 14.85 15.23
N GLU A 198 1.83 15.06 14.77
CA GLU A 198 0.70 15.37 15.64
C GLU A 198 0.00 14.10 16.12
N ILE A 199 -0.45 14.13 17.38
CA ILE A 199 -1.21 13.06 18.02
C ILE A 199 -2.43 13.63 18.75
N TYR A 200 -3.46 12.79 18.85
CA TYR A 200 -4.58 13.05 19.76
C TYR A 200 -4.45 12.27 21.06
N ARG A 201 -4.75 12.98 22.16
CA ARG A 201 -4.78 12.42 23.51
C ARG A 201 -6.07 12.82 24.21
N ASP A 202 -6.86 11.85 24.64
CA ASP A 202 -8.08 12.08 25.40
C ASP A 202 -7.73 12.52 26.83
N VAL A 203 -8.41 13.52 27.36
CA VAL A 203 -8.12 14.09 28.70
C VAL A 203 -8.48 13.11 29.82
N GLU A 204 -9.64 12.46 29.71
CA GLU A 204 -10.20 11.64 30.80
C GLU A 204 -9.91 10.14 30.66
N ARG A 205 -9.42 9.67 29.50
CA ARG A 205 -9.15 8.23 29.33
C ARG A 205 -7.99 7.77 30.22
N PRO A 206 -8.13 6.64 30.91
CA PRO A 206 -7.07 6.11 31.77
C PRO A 206 -5.81 5.82 30.96
N THR A 207 -4.65 6.06 31.56
CA THR A 207 -3.36 5.67 30.96
C THR A 207 -3.11 4.19 31.22
N LEU A 208 -2.52 3.52 30.23
CA LEU A 208 -1.79 2.29 30.45
C LEU A 208 -0.40 2.64 30.98
N ASN A 209 0.13 1.84 31.90
CA ASN A 209 1.54 1.88 32.29
C ASN A 209 2.11 0.49 31.99
N ALA A 210 2.96 0.41 30.98
CA ALA A 210 3.53 -0.85 30.54
C ALA A 210 4.86 -0.62 29.81
N GLU A 211 5.64 -1.68 29.73
CA GLU A 211 6.95 -1.72 29.09
C GLU A 211 7.04 -2.95 28.19
N TRP A 212 7.68 -2.78 27.04
CA TRP A 212 7.88 -3.82 26.05
C TRP A 212 9.31 -3.76 25.53
N THR A 213 9.99 -4.91 25.52
CA THR A 213 11.24 -5.09 24.79
C THR A 213 10.92 -5.61 23.40
N VAL A 214 11.29 -4.87 22.36
CA VAL A 214 10.99 -5.21 20.97
C VAL A 214 11.92 -6.34 20.50
N PRO A 215 11.38 -7.50 20.10
CA PRO A 215 12.21 -8.61 19.61
C PRO A 215 12.94 -8.26 18.31
N GLU A 216 14.01 -9.00 18.05
CA GLU A 216 14.72 -8.93 16.77
C GLU A 216 13.78 -9.22 15.59
N GLY A 217 13.84 -8.40 14.54
CA GLY A 217 13.00 -8.53 13.35
C GLY A 217 11.52 -8.17 13.55
N GLU A 218 11.15 -7.58 14.68
CA GLU A 218 9.79 -7.09 14.96
C GLU A 218 9.78 -5.59 15.26
N TYR A 219 8.61 -4.96 15.15
CA TYR A 219 8.42 -3.52 15.35
C TYR A 219 7.27 -3.27 16.32
N PHE A 220 7.43 -2.26 17.18
CA PHE A 220 6.36 -1.75 18.03
C PHE A 220 5.70 -0.55 17.36
N VAL A 221 4.40 -0.64 17.09
CA VAL A 221 3.67 0.37 16.34
C VAL A 221 2.52 0.96 17.15
N MET A 222 2.24 2.25 16.97
CA MET A 222 1.16 2.97 17.65
C MET A 222 0.35 3.82 16.67
N GLY A 223 -0.91 4.06 17.00
CA GLY A 223 -1.73 5.02 16.26
C GLY A 223 -1.54 6.43 16.80
N ASP A 224 -1.58 7.42 15.91
CA ASP A 224 -1.48 8.84 16.27
C ASP A 224 -2.70 9.29 17.10
N ASN A 225 -3.85 8.61 16.95
CA ASN A 225 -4.98 8.79 17.85
C ASN A 225 -4.82 7.89 19.08
N ARG A 226 -3.96 8.33 20.01
CA ARG A 226 -3.34 7.50 21.04
C ARG A 226 -4.33 6.75 21.89
N ASP A 227 -5.42 7.37 22.30
CA ASP A 227 -6.38 6.70 23.16
C ASP A 227 -7.46 5.94 22.37
N ASN A 228 -7.54 6.10 21.04
CA ASN A 228 -8.54 5.45 20.16
C ASN A 228 -7.88 4.60 19.06
N SER A 229 -6.83 3.87 19.42
CA SER A 229 -6.08 3.01 18.50
C SER A 229 -5.87 1.63 19.09
N ASN A 230 -6.26 0.59 18.35
CA ASN A 230 -5.94 -0.80 18.65
C ASN A 230 -4.59 -1.16 18.01
N ASP A 231 -3.51 -1.03 18.75
CA ASP A 231 -2.12 -1.15 18.27
C ASP A 231 -1.25 -2.02 19.19
N SER A 232 0.08 -1.92 19.08
CA SER A 232 1.01 -2.86 19.75
C SER A 232 0.87 -2.91 21.26
N ARG A 233 0.30 -1.87 21.88
CA ARG A 233 -0.03 -1.86 23.31
C ARG A 233 -1.03 -2.94 23.72
N TYR A 234 -1.82 -3.46 22.77
CA TYR A 234 -2.89 -4.43 23.02
C TYR A 234 -2.60 -5.82 22.42
N TRP A 235 -1.94 -5.89 21.27
CA TRP A 235 -1.75 -7.16 20.55
C TRP A 235 -0.28 -7.55 20.30
N GLY A 236 0.68 -6.75 20.75
CA GLY A 236 2.12 -7.03 20.64
C GLY A 236 2.76 -6.47 19.38
N PHE A 237 3.83 -7.09 18.92
CA PHE A 237 4.69 -6.53 17.87
C PHE A 237 4.27 -6.95 16.46
N VAL A 238 4.86 -6.28 15.46
CA VAL A 238 4.68 -6.59 14.03
C VAL A 238 5.96 -7.21 13.50
N PRO A 239 5.97 -8.50 13.13
CA PRO A 239 7.07 -9.10 12.40
C PRO A 239 7.34 -8.41 11.06
N GLU A 240 8.61 -8.24 10.68
CA GLU A 240 9.02 -7.57 9.43
C GLU A 240 8.36 -8.18 8.18
N GLN A 241 8.15 -9.50 8.17
CA GLN A 241 7.51 -10.22 7.07
C GLN A 241 6.04 -9.81 6.83
N LEU A 242 5.39 -9.19 7.82
CA LEU A 242 4.02 -8.68 7.70
C LEU A 242 3.97 -7.25 7.18
N LEU A 243 5.09 -6.54 7.10
CA LEU A 243 5.15 -5.20 6.54
C LEU A 243 4.85 -5.24 5.04
N VAL A 244 4.02 -4.30 4.60
CA VAL A 244 3.60 -4.12 3.20
C VAL A 244 4.35 -2.96 2.56
N GLY A 245 4.53 -1.85 3.27
CA GLY A 245 5.25 -0.68 2.76
C GLY A 245 5.07 0.56 3.64
N ARG A 246 5.77 1.64 3.28
CA ARG A 246 5.70 2.95 3.94
C ARG A 246 4.64 3.83 3.29
N ALA A 247 3.75 4.41 4.06
CA ALA A 247 2.81 5.41 3.56
C ALA A 247 3.55 6.74 3.33
N VAL A 248 3.44 7.31 2.13
CA VAL A 248 4.25 8.49 1.73
C VAL A 248 3.42 9.73 1.43
N ALA A 249 2.17 9.57 1.01
CA ALA A 249 1.30 10.70 0.67
C ALA A 249 -0.17 10.35 0.80
N VAL A 250 -0.99 11.35 1.08
CA VAL A 250 -2.43 11.37 0.78
C VAL A 250 -2.58 12.05 -0.58
N TRP A 251 -3.28 11.41 -1.52
CA TRP A 251 -3.44 11.95 -2.89
C TRP A 251 -4.89 12.31 -3.25
N MET A 252 -5.85 11.90 -2.43
CA MET A 252 -7.27 12.19 -2.60
C MET A 252 -8.00 11.97 -1.27
N HIS A 253 -9.06 12.72 -1.01
CA HIS A 253 -9.99 12.48 0.08
C HIS A 253 -11.38 12.22 -0.50
N TRP A 254 -12.03 11.15 -0.06
CA TRP A 254 -13.38 10.81 -0.55
C TRP A 254 -14.21 10.17 0.55
N GLN A 255 -15.09 10.98 1.13
CA GLN A 255 -15.86 10.65 2.32
C GLN A 255 -16.94 9.61 2.03
N GLU A 256 -17.78 9.87 1.03
CA GLU A 256 -18.92 9.02 0.66
C GLU A 256 -18.95 8.73 -0.84
N LEU A 257 -19.47 7.57 -1.25
CA LEU A 257 -19.51 7.15 -2.65
C LEU A 257 -20.28 8.11 -3.57
N LEU A 258 -21.25 8.85 -3.03
CA LEU A 258 -22.04 9.84 -3.78
C LEU A 258 -21.44 11.25 -3.74
N SER A 259 -20.39 11.48 -2.95
CA SER A 259 -19.69 12.76 -2.88
C SER A 259 -18.70 12.92 -4.03
N ILE A 260 -18.25 14.15 -4.28
CA ILE A 260 -17.17 14.41 -5.25
C ILE A 260 -15.83 14.18 -4.53
N PRO A 261 -14.89 13.42 -5.11
CA PRO A 261 -13.55 13.27 -4.54
C PRO A 261 -12.81 14.61 -4.51
N ASP A 262 -12.18 14.90 -3.37
CA ASP A 262 -11.36 16.10 -3.17
C ASP A 262 -9.88 15.78 -3.42
N PHE A 263 -9.27 16.46 -4.38
CA PHE A 263 -7.86 16.33 -4.73
C PHE A 263 -7.02 17.51 -4.20
N SER A 264 -7.62 18.49 -3.54
CA SER A 264 -6.90 19.63 -2.97
C SER A 264 -6.14 19.27 -1.68
N VAL A 265 -6.49 18.15 -1.05
CA VAL A 265 -5.91 17.63 0.21
C VAL A 265 -4.55 16.92 0.06
N VAL A 266 -3.93 16.99 -1.12
CA VAL A 266 -2.68 16.29 -1.43
C VAL A 266 -1.59 16.76 -0.47
N ARG A 267 -1.02 15.82 0.30
CA ARG A 267 0.01 16.11 1.29
C ARG A 267 0.93 14.91 1.51
N SER A 268 2.18 15.18 1.82
CA SER A 268 3.13 14.14 2.25
C SER A 268 2.78 13.66 3.65
N ILE A 269 2.99 12.36 3.89
CA ILE A 269 2.92 11.79 5.24
C ILE A 269 4.32 11.84 5.81
N LYS A 270 4.47 12.51 6.96
CA LYS A 270 5.70 12.52 7.75
C LYS A 270 5.71 11.33 8.70
#